data_AF-A0A3B9K336-F1
#
_entry.id   AF-A0A3B9K336-F1
#
_cell.length_a   1.000
_cell.length_b   1.000
_cell.length_c   1.000
_cell.angle_alpha   90.00
_cell.angle_beta   90.00
_cell.angle_gamma   90.00
#
_symmetry.space_group_name_H-M   'P 1'
#
loop_
_entity.id
_entity.type
_entity.pdbx_description
1 polymer ?
#
loop_
_entity_poly.entity_id
_entity_poly.type
_entity_poly.pdbx_seq_one_letter_code
_entity_poly.pdbx_strand_id
1 'polypeptide(L)'
;MKLKLKNLAMFKFVLIFLVFLFYSMSSLLADWSGVWETMDQYKSTFTIILKEDGSAYSDYGDGWEGVWKEDESGVIVNWNNGRRDFVFNGVM
;
A
#
# COMPACT_ATOMS: atom_id res chain seq x y z
N MET A 1 47.88 -18.30 14.41
CA MET A 1 47.25 -17.34 13.48
C MET A 1 46.37 -16.38 14.29
N LYS A 2 46.91 -15.23 14.71
CA LYS A 2 46.17 -14.23 15.50
C LYS A 2 45.33 -13.38 14.54
N LEU A 3 44.04 -13.67 14.41
CA LEU A 3 43.11 -12.74 13.75
C LEU A 3 43.22 -11.40 14.49
N LYS A 4 43.68 -10.35 13.80
CA LYS A 4 43.90 -9.03 14.41
C LYS A 4 42.58 -8.55 15.03
N LEU A 5 42.57 -8.28 16.34
CA LEU A 5 41.40 -7.84 17.12
C LEU A 5 40.62 -6.68 16.46
N LYS A 6 41.31 -5.83 15.68
CA LYS A 6 40.72 -4.74 14.87
C LYS A 6 39.74 -5.24 13.81
N ASN A 7 39.98 -6.40 13.21
CA ASN A 7 39.12 -6.98 12.17
C ASN A 7 37.81 -7.49 12.78
N LEU A 8 37.83 -7.92 14.04
CA LEU A 8 36.63 -8.37 14.76
C LEU A 8 35.70 -7.19 15.10
N ALA A 9 36.26 -6.05 15.52
CA ALA A 9 35.50 -4.84 15.79
C ALA A 9 34.88 -4.26 14.50
N MET A 10 35.66 -4.22 13.41
CA MET A 10 35.16 -3.80 12.11
C MET A 10 34.06 -4.73 11.59
N PHE A 11 34.22 -6.05 11.75
CA PHE A 11 33.21 -7.03 11.37
C PHE A 11 31.90 -6.86 12.15
N LYS A 12 31.98 -6.63 13.47
CA LYS A 12 30.80 -6.31 14.30
C LYS A 12 30.10 -5.03 13.83
N PHE A 13 30.85 -4.00 13.48
CA PHE A 13 30.30 -2.75 12.98
C PHE A 13 29.56 -2.94 11.65
N VAL A 14 30.15 -3.70 10.73
CA VAL A 14 29.50 -4.08 9.45
C VAL A 14 28.23 -4.90 9.69
N LEU A 15 28.24 -5.84 10.63
CA LEU A 15 27.07 -6.65 10.95
C LEU A 15 25.91 -5.80 11.52
N ILE A 16 26.22 -4.88 12.43
CA ILE A 16 25.22 -3.94 13.01
C ILE A 16 24.67 -3.02 11.93
N PHE A 17 25.53 -2.49 11.06
CA PHE A 17 25.12 -1.64 9.94
C PHE A 17 24.21 -2.37 8.95
N LEU A 18 24.51 -3.63 8.63
CA LEU A 18 23.66 -4.46 7.77
C LEU A 18 22.30 -4.73 8.40
N VAL A 19 22.24 -5.06 9.69
CA VAL A 19 20.97 -5.25 10.41
C VAL A 19 20.14 -3.97 10.36
N PHE A 20 20.76 -2.80 10.59
CA PHE A 20 20.05 -1.52 10.53
C PHE A 20 19.50 -1.21 9.12
N LEU A 21 20.25 -1.54 8.06
CA LEU A 21 19.82 -1.44 6.67
C LEU A 21 18.58 -2.31 6.38
N PHE A 22 18.58 -3.56 6.85
CA PHE A 22 17.43 -4.46 6.67
C PHE A 22 16.18 -3.96 7.40
N TYR A 23 16.32 -3.41 8.61
CA TYR A 23 15.17 -2.84 9.35
C TYR A 23 14.60 -1.58 8.69
N SER A 24 15.41 -0.82 7.96
CA SER A 24 14.96 0.41 7.28
C SER A 24 14.08 0.16 6.05
N MET A 25 14.08 -1.07 5.52
CA MET A 25 13.33 -1.43 4.30
C MET A 25 11.93 -2.00 4.62
N SER A 26 11.57 -2.14 5.89
CA SER A 26 10.23 -2.56 6.29
C SER A 26 9.26 -1.37 6.19
N SER A 27 8.97 -0.92 4.97
CA SER A 27 7.81 -0.06 4.74
C SER A 27 6.56 -0.90 4.95
N LEU A 28 5.79 -0.55 5.97
CA LEU A 28 4.46 -1.11 6.21
C LEU A 28 3.54 -0.47 5.16
N LEU A 29 3.53 -1.01 3.94
CA LEU A 29 2.52 -0.62 2.95
C LEU A 29 1.16 -0.90 3.59
N ALA A 30 0.29 0.11 3.59
CA ALA A 30 -1.03 -0.04 4.14
C ALA A 30 -1.76 -1.12 3.33
N ASP A 31 -2.36 -2.10 4.00
CA ASP A 31 -3.16 -3.10 3.32
C ASP A 31 -4.46 -2.43 2.86
N TRP A 32 -4.54 -2.18 1.55
CA TRP A 32 -5.70 -1.58 0.92
C TRP A 32 -6.73 -2.60 0.46
N SER A 33 -6.39 -3.89 0.47
CA SER A 33 -7.34 -4.92 0.09
C SER A 33 -8.47 -4.98 1.12
N GLY A 34 -9.70 -5.14 0.63
CA GLY A 34 -10.88 -5.19 1.47
C GLY A 34 -12.06 -4.38 0.95
N VAL A 35 -12.99 -4.13 1.87
CA VAL A 35 -14.25 -3.45 1.60
C VAL A 35 -14.18 -2.04 2.19
N TRP A 36 -14.43 -1.05 1.34
CA TRP A 36 -14.35 0.37 1.66
C TRP A 36 -15.72 1.01 1.47
N GLU A 37 -16.22 1.63 2.52
CA GLU A 37 -17.42 2.46 2.46
C GLU A 37 -17.00 3.89 2.06
N THR A 38 -17.69 4.45 1.07
CA THR A 38 -17.39 5.76 0.51
C THR A 38 -18.68 6.53 0.26
N MET A 39 -18.57 7.81 -0.04
CA MET A 39 -19.69 8.73 -0.18
C MET A 39 -19.50 9.62 -1.40
N ASP A 40 -20.55 9.77 -2.20
CA ASP A 40 -20.53 10.68 -3.34
C ASP A 40 -20.86 12.13 -2.95
N GLN A 41 -20.77 13.03 -3.93
CA GLN A 41 -21.08 14.46 -3.75
C GLN A 41 -22.53 14.73 -3.31
N TYR A 42 -23.44 13.77 -3.48
CA TYR A 42 -24.85 13.85 -3.06
C TYR A 42 -25.10 13.19 -1.70
N LYS A 43 -24.03 12.78 -0.99
CA LYS A 43 -24.06 12.07 0.28
C LYS A 43 -24.69 10.67 0.20
N SER A 44 -24.70 10.08 -0.99
CA SER A 44 -25.09 8.69 -1.16
C SER A 44 -23.89 7.81 -0.85
N THR A 45 -24.07 6.88 0.09
CA THR A 45 -23.06 5.90 0.47
C THR A 45 -23.03 4.77 -0.57
N PHE A 46 -21.83 4.31 -0.89
CA PHE A 46 -21.61 3.13 -1.72
C PHE A 46 -20.33 2.41 -1.28
N THR A 47 -20.14 1.21 -1.79
CA THR A 47 -19.04 0.31 -1.46
C THR A 47 -18.06 0.22 -2.61
N ILE A 48 -16.77 0.16 -2.28
CA ILE A 48 -15.70 -0.26 -3.17
C ILE A 48 -15.01 -1.48 -2.56
N ILE A 49 -14.81 -2.53 -3.35
CA ILE A 49 -14.08 -3.73 -2.98
C ILE A 49 -12.76 -3.73 -3.75
N LEU A 50 -11.65 -3.69 -3.03
CA LEU A 50 -10.30 -3.78 -3.57
C LEU A 50 -9.77 -5.19 -3.29
N LYS A 51 -9.52 -5.99 -4.32
CA LYS A 51 -9.04 -7.37 -4.16
C LYS A 51 -7.52 -7.45 -4.26
N GLU A 52 -6.91 -8.42 -3.58
CA GLU A 52 -5.45 -8.66 -3.59
C GLU A 52 -4.88 -8.89 -5.00
N ASP A 53 -5.69 -9.35 -5.95
CA ASP A 53 -5.29 -9.56 -7.34
C ASP A 53 -5.21 -8.27 -8.18
N GLY A 54 -5.48 -7.11 -7.56
CA GLY A 54 -5.52 -5.81 -8.22
C GLY A 54 -6.84 -5.49 -8.92
N SER A 55 -7.86 -6.37 -8.87
CA SER A 55 -9.21 -6.08 -9.37
C SER A 55 -10.01 -5.25 -8.35
N ALA A 56 -10.85 -4.37 -8.88
CA ALA A 56 -11.75 -3.52 -8.10
C ALA A 56 -13.20 -3.72 -8.54
N TYR A 57 -14.11 -3.67 -7.58
CA TYR A 57 -15.55 -3.65 -7.80
C TYR A 57 -16.20 -2.52 -7.01
N SER A 58 -17.27 -1.92 -7.52
CA SER A 58 -18.12 -1.00 -6.77
C SER A 58 -19.58 -1.34 -7.00
N ASP A 59 -20.42 -1.10 -5.99
CA ASP A 59 -21.88 -1.17 -6.10
C ASP A 59 -22.53 0.17 -6.50
N TYR A 60 -21.73 1.18 -6.87
CA TYR A 60 -22.25 2.47 -7.32
C TYR A 60 -23.04 2.34 -8.62
N GLY A 61 -24.29 2.83 -8.62
CA GLY A 61 -25.18 2.74 -9.78
C GLY A 61 -25.53 1.28 -10.14
N ASP A 62 -25.21 0.87 -11.36
CA ASP A 62 -25.40 -0.51 -11.84
C ASP A 62 -24.22 -1.45 -11.52
N GLY A 63 -23.26 -0.96 -10.73
CA GLY A 63 -22.04 -1.66 -10.36
C GLY A 63 -20.93 -1.50 -11.39
N TRP A 64 -19.71 -1.23 -10.91
CA TRP A 64 -18.54 -0.96 -11.76
C TRP A 64 -17.41 -1.95 -11.48
N GLU A 65 -16.71 -2.33 -12.53
CA GLU A 65 -15.50 -3.14 -12.46
C GLU A 65 -14.30 -2.34 -12.94
N GLY A 66 -13.14 -2.62 -12.37
CA GLY A 66 -11.90 -1.93 -12.70
C GLY A 66 -10.68 -2.61 -12.13
N VAL A 67 -9.57 -1.87 -12.16
CA VAL A 67 -8.30 -2.28 -11.57
C VAL A 67 -7.78 -1.18 -10.66
N TRP A 68 -7.11 -1.57 -9.59
CA TRP A 68 -6.55 -0.65 -8.62
C TRP A 68 -5.05 -0.85 -8.46
N LYS A 69 -4.38 0.21 -8.01
CA LYS A 69 -2.98 0.19 -7.62
C LYS A 69 -2.74 1.15 -6.48
N GLU A 70 -1.80 0.81 -5.61
CA GLU A 70 -1.30 1.72 -4.60
C GLU A 70 -0.58 2.92 -5.25
N ASP A 71 -0.72 4.06 -4.60
CA ASP A 71 0.02 5.29 -4.86
C ASP A 71 0.59 5.80 -3.52
N GLU A 72 1.49 6.79 -3.54
CA GLU A 72 2.25 7.24 -2.36
C GLU A 72 1.37 7.60 -1.13
N SER A 73 0.10 7.94 -1.35
CA SER A 73 -0.84 8.38 -0.30
C SER A 73 -2.19 7.67 -0.29
N GLY A 74 -2.38 6.65 -1.13
CA GLY A 74 -3.71 6.10 -1.37
C GLY A 74 -3.74 4.98 -2.39
N VAL A 75 -4.89 4.85 -3.05
CA VAL A 75 -5.13 3.91 -4.14
C VAL A 75 -5.79 4.65 -5.30
N ILE A 76 -5.29 4.41 -6.50
CA ILE A 76 -5.94 4.83 -7.74
C ILE A 76 -6.75 3.66 -8.28
N VAL A 77 -8.05 3.87 -8.48
CA VAL A 77 -8.94 2.92 -9.15
C VAL A 77 -9.23 3.42 -10.56
N ASN A 78 -8.97 2.58 -11.57
CA ASN A 78 -9.34 2.85 -12.97
C ASN A 78 -10.49 1.92 -13.34
N TRP A 79 -11.66 2.50 -13.60
CA TRP A 79 -12.87 1.77 -13.95
C TRP A 79 -12.95 1.49 -15.45
N ASN A 80 -13.58 0.38 -15.81
CA ASN A 80 -13.77 -0.04 -17.21
C ASN A 80 -14.65 0.93 -18.00
N ASN A 81 -15.47 1.75 -17.33
CA ASN A 81 -16.27 2.81 -17.94
C ASN A 81 -15.46 4.09 -18.28
N GLY A 82 -14.14 4.09 -18.02
CA GLY A 82 -13.24 5.22 -18.28
C GLY A 82 -13.12 6.23 -17.14
N ARG A 83 -13.83 6.06 -16.03
CA ARG A 83 -13.65 6.88 -14.82
C ARG A 83 -12.40 6.47 -14.05
N ARG A 84 -11.89 7.41 -13.26
CA ARG A 84 -10.77 7.21 -12.34
C ARG A 84 -11.10 7.85 -11.01
N ASP A 85 -10.98 7.07 -9.94
CA ASP A 85 -11.17 7.53 -8.57
C ASP A 85 -9.89 7.38 -7.77
N PHE A 86 -9.74 8.26 -6.77
CA PHE A 86 -8.66 8.20 -5.80
C PHE A 86 -9.24 7.89 -4.42
N VAL A 87 -8.84 6.78 -3.84
CA VAL A 87 -9.22 6.34 -2.50
C VAL A 87 -8.07 6.66 -1.56
N PHE A 88 -8.33 7.43 -0.52
CA PHE A 88 -7.33 7.77 0.50
C PHE A 88 -7.88 7.47 1.89
N ASN A 89 -6.98 7.13 2.80
CA ASN A 89 -7.30 6.78 4.17
C ASN A 89 -7.11 8.05 5.00
N GLY A 90 -8.17 8.86 5.08
CA GLY A 90 -8.15 10.15 5.75
C GLY A 90 -9.56 10.63 6.09
N VAL A 91 -9.67 11.50 7.09
CA VAL A 91 -10.93 12.16 7.47
C VAL A 91 -11.36 13.06 6.31
N MET A 92 -12.60 12.93 5.84
CA MET A 92 -13.22 13.84 4.86
C MET A 92 -13.22 15.29 5.35
#